data_AF-A0A657BDB4-F1
#
_entry.id   AF-A0A657BDB4-F1
#
_cell.length_a   1.000
_cell.length_b   1.000
_cell.length_c   1.000
_cell.angle_alpha   90.00
_cell.angle_beta   90.00
_cell.angle_gamma   90.00
#
_symmetry.space_group_name_H-M   'P 1'
#
loop_
_entity.id
_entity.type
_entity.pdbx_description
1 polymer ?
#
loop_
_entity_poly.entity_id
_entity_poly.type
_entity_poly.pdbx_seq_one_letter_code
_entity_poly.pdbx_strand_id
1 'polypeptide(L)'
;MANVLTDKQAHFNKLIKLASWASVCVAILLLLMKIYAWFSTGSIGVLASLVDSLLDLLASLINMFAIRYAMVPADNEHRFGHGKAESLAGLGQALFISSSALFLIIYSIERMVNPSELRSIEVGSVVVGISILLTFVLVAFQRFVAKKTGSLAIKADSLHYASDLLSNTGILIGLVLYQQGIVQADPIIALAIGIYILKSAWDIGDEAMHHLL
;
A
#
# COMPACT_ATOMS: atom_id res chain seq x y z
N MET A 1 25.13 -27.97 -10.08
CA MET A 1 23.94 -27.64 -9.26
C MET A 1 24.09 -26.33 -8.48
N ALA A 2 25.23 -26.05 -7.83
CA ALA A 2 25.45 -24.78 -7.09
C ALA A 2 25.26 -23.51 -7.94
N ASN A 3 25.77 -23.49 -9.19
CA ASN A 3 25.69 -22.31 -10.07
C ASN A 3 24.25 -21.91 -10.48
N VAL A 4 23.36 -22.90 -10.58
CA VAL A 4 21.94 -22.69 -10.95
C VAL A 4 21.15 -22.08 -9.80
N LEU A 5 21.49 -22.43 -8.55
CA LEU A 5 20.84 -21.87 -7.36
C LEU A 5 21.26 -20.42 -7.13
N THR A 6 22.54 -20.08 -7.37
CA THR A 6 23.05 -18.71 -7.29
C THR A 6 22.47 -17.80 -8.37
N ASP A 7 22.31 -18.28 -9.61
CA ASP A 7 21.69 -17.49 -10.69
C ASP A 7 20.20 -17.20 -10.41
N LYS A 8 19.48 -18.18 -9.86
CA LYS A 8 18.06 -18.01 -9.48
C LYS A 8 17.91 -17.02 -8.32
N GLN A 9 18.78 -17.09 -7.32
CA GLN A 9 18.80 -16.15 -6.20
C GLN A 9 19.12 -14.72 -6.67
N ALA A 10 20.11 -14.55 -7.55
CA ALA A 10 20.45 -13.27 -8.12
C ALA A 10 19.29 -12.67 -8.94
N HIS A 11 18.58 -13.51 -9.70
CA HIS A 11 17.39 -13.09 -10.44
C HIS A 11 16.25 -12.62 -9.51
N PHE A 12 15.98 -13.36 -8.43
CA PHE A 12 14.96 -12.97 -7.44
C PHE A 12 15.31 -11.67 -6.73
N ASN A 13 16.57 -11.50 -6.31
CA ASN A 13 17.06 -10.26 -5.71
C ASN A 13 16.91 -9.07 -6.67
N LYS A 14 17.14 -9.28 -7.97
CA LYS A 14 16.92 -8.25 -9.00
C LYS A 14 15.44 -7.88 -9.11
N LEU A 15 14.54 -8.85 -9.11
CA LEU A 15 13.09 -8.60 -9.15
C LEU A 15 12.60 -7.82 -7.92
N ILE A 16 13.02 -8.22 -6.72
CA ILE A 16 12.67 -7.53 -5.47
C ILE A 16 13.15 -6.07 -5.50
N LYS A 17 14.40 -5.83 -5.92
CA LYS A 17 14.92 -4.45 -6.08
C LYS A 17 14.11 -3.65 -7.09
N LEU A 18 13.78 -4.24 -8.24
CA LEU A 18 12.97 -3.56 -9.26
C LEU A 18 11.57 -3.21 -8.73
N ALA A 19 10.92 -4.12 -7.99
CA ALA A 19 9.62 -3.86 -7.37
C ALA A 19 9.67 -2.73 -6.33
N SER A 20 10.72 -2.70 -5.51
CA SER A 20 10.92 -1.65 -4.51
C SER A 20 11.25 -0.29 -5.14
N TRP A 21 12.07 -0.25 -6.19
CA TRP A 21 12.31 0.98 -6.94
C TRP A 21 11.04 1.45 -7.66
N ALA A 22 10.25 0.54 -8.21
CA ALA A 22 8.99 0.88 -8.84
C ALA A 22 8.01 1.52 -7.84
N SER A 23 7.91 1.02 -6.60
CA SER A 23 7.03 1.64 -5.60
C SER A 23 7.50 3.04 -5.20
N VAL A 24 8.79 3.23 -4.95
CA VAL A 24 9.34 4.57 -4.67
C VAL A 24 9.12 5.53 -5.85
N CYS A 25 9.35 5.11 -7.09
CA CYS A 25 9.12 5.94 -8.26
C CYS A 25 7.65 6.33 -8.42
N VAL A 26 6.73 5.38 -8.24
CA VAL A 26 5.29 5.64 -8.31
C VAL A 26 4.86 6.55 -7.16
N ALA A 27 5.34 6.35 -5.93
CA ALA A 27 5.06 7.22 -4.79
C ALA A 27 5.51 8.67 -5.06
N ILE A 28 6.73 8.87 -5.57
CA ILE A 28 7.23 10.19 -5.95
C ILE A 28 6.34 10.81 -7.05
N LEU A 29 5.98 10.04 -8.07
CA LEU A 29 5.14 10.52 -9.16
C LEU A 29 3.75 10.95 -8.65
N LEU A 30 3.11 10.14 -7.82
CA LEU A 30 1.83 10.44 -7.18
C LEU A 30 1.92 11.69 -6.31
N LEU A 31 2.97 11.81 -5.50
CA LEU A 31 3.21 12.97 -4.66
C LEU A 31 3.36 14.25 -5.48
N LEU A 32 4.17 14.23 -6.55
CA LEU A 32 4.35 15.38 -7.44
C LEU A 32 3.05 15.80 -8.14
N MET A 33 2.25 14.84 -8.60
CA MET A 33 0.94 15.12 -9.19
C MET A 33 -0.02 15.76 -8.18
N LYS A 34 -0.05 15.28 -6.94
CA LYS A 34 -0.89 15.84 -5.87
C LYS A 34 -0.40 17.22 -5.41
N ILE A 35 0.91 17.46 -5.38
CA ILE A 35 1.48 18.81 -5.15
C ILE A 35 0.98 19.77 -6.23
N TYR A 36 1.07 19.41 -7.50
CA TYR A 36 0.58 20.23 -8.60
C TYR A 36 -0.94 20.49 -8.50
N ALA A 37 -1.72 19.45 -8.20
CA ALA A 37 -3.16 19.57 -8.02
C ALA A 37 -3.52 20.49 -6.83
N TRP A 38 -2.78 20.39 -5.73
CA TRP A 38 -2.99 21.24 -4.55
C TRP A 38 -2.70 22.70 -4.88
N PHE A 39 -1.56 23.01 -5.50
CA PHE A 39 -1.23 24.39 -5.91
C PHE A 39 -2.27 24.99 -6.85
N SER A 40 -2.82 24.19 -7.76
CA SER A 40 -3.80 24.65 -8.74
C SER A 40 -5.19 24.89 -8.13
N THR A 41 -5.50 24.23 -7.01
CA THR A 41 -6.89 24.17 -6.50
C THR A 41 -7.06 24.78 -5.12
N GLY A 42 -5.99 24.90 -4.33
CA GLY A 42 -6.03 25.39 -2.95
C GLY A 42 -6.85 24.51 -2.00
N SER A 43 -7.26 23.31 -2.42
CA SER A 43 -8.21 22.49 -1.68
C SER A 43 -7.57 21.81 -0.47
N ILE A 44 -8.23 21.96 0.69
CA ILE A 44 -7.87 21.26 1.93
C ILE A 44 -7.97 19.74 1.75
N GLY A 45 -8.92 19.25 0.94
CA GLY A 45 -9.05 17.83 0.64
C GLY A 45 -7.87 17.29 -0.17
N VAL A 46 -7.36 18.08 -1.12
CA VAL A 46 -6.16 17.69 -1.89
C VAL A 46 -4.92 17.73 -0.99
N LEU A 47 -4.83 18.69 -0.07
CA LEU A 47 -3.75 18.74 0.93
C LEU A 47 -3.73 17.48 1.82
N ALA A 48 -4.90 17.03 2.31
CA ALA A 48 -4.99 15.78 3.06
C ALA A 48 -4.46 14.59 2.23
N SER A 49 -4.92 14.48 0.98
CA SER A 49 -4.46 13.42 0.07
C SER A 49 -2.96 13.47 -0.24
N LEU A 50 -2.36 14.67 -0.20
CA LEU A 50 -0.93 14.89 -0.41
C LEU A 50 -0.13 14.39 0.80
N VAL A 51 -0.60 14.66 2.02
CA VAL A 51 -0.01 14.12 3.25
C VAL A 51 -0.03 12.59 3.23
N ASP A 52 -1.13 11.98 2.78
CA ASP A 52 -1.20 10.53 2.63
C ASP A 52 -0.11 10.01 1.68
N SER A 53 0.05 10.61 0.50
CA SER A 53 1.10 10.21 -0.45
C SER A 53 2.53 10.50 0.02
N LEU A 54 2.71 11.44 0.95
CA LEU A 54 3.99 11.63 1.60
C LEU A 54 4.29 10.46 2.57
N LEU A 55 3.29 10.02 3.34
CA LEU A 55 3.42 8.84 4.20
C LEU A 55 3.67 7.58 3.37
N ASP A 56 3.01 7.42 2.22
CA ASP A 56 3.24 6.31 1.29
C ASP A 56 4.70 6.28 0.78
N LEU A 57 5.24 7.44 0.43
CA LEU A 57 6.63 7.57 0.01
C LEU A 57 7.58 7.20 1.14
N LEU A 58 7.33 7.68 2.36
CA LEU A 58 8.16 7.33 3.53
C LEU A 58 8.10 5.83 3.83
N ALA A 59 6.93 5.22 3.80
CA ALA A 59 6.76 3.78 3.96
C ALA A 59 7.53 3.00 2.88
N SER A 60 7.40 3.40 1.61
CA SER A 60 8.09 2.77 0.48
C SER A 60 9.62 2.89 0.60
N LEU A 61 10.12 4.04 1.07
CA LEU A 61 11.55 4.26 1.31
C LEU A 61 12.06 3.38 2.46
N ILE A 62 11.36 3.33 3.60
CA ILE A 62 11.70 2.46 4.73
C ILE A 62 11.76 1.01 4.25
N ASN A 63 10.78 0.58 3.46
CA ASN A 63 10.73 -0.76 2.92
C ASN A 63 11.91 -1.04 1.97
N MET A 64 12.24 -0.09 1.08
CA MET A 64 13.42 -0.19 0.21
C MET A 64 14.73 -0.32 0.99
N PHE A 65 14.90 0.45 2.05
CA PHE A 65 16.08 0.36 2.91
C PHE A 65 16.15 -0.98 3.65
N ALA A 66 15.02 -1.46 4.17
CA ALA A 66 14.95 -2.76 4.84
C ALA A 66 15.27 -3.92 3.89
N ILE A 67 14.71 -3.90 2.68
CA ILE A 67 15.03 -4.86 1.62
C ILE A 67 16.52 -4.83 1.28
N ARG A 68 17.09 -3.62 1.12
CA ARG A 68 18.51 -3.46 0.81
C ARG A 68 19.39 -4.02 1.91
N TYR A 69 19.02 -3.78 3.17
CA TYR A 69 19.73 -4.29 4.34
C TYR A 69 19.57 -5.81 4.47
N ALA A 70 18.39 -6.36 4.21
CA ALA A 70 18.13 -7.80 4.26
C ALA A 70 18.92 -8.60 3.22
N MET A 71 19.25 -7.99 2.07
CA MET A 71 20.11 -8.59 1.04
C MET A 71 21.61 -8.52 1.33
N VAL A 72 22.03 -7.87 2.44
CA VAL A 72 23.44 -7.86 2.84
C VAL A 72 23.83 -9.27 3.32
N PRO A 73 24.87 -9.89 2.74
CA PRO A 73 25.31 -11.23 3.13
C PRO A 73 25.69 -11.27 4.61
N ALA A 74 25.70 -12.47 5.21
CA ALA A 74 26.08 -12.65 6.60
C ALA A 74 27.47 -12.06 6.88
N ASP A 75 27.55 -11.25 7.93
CA ASP A 75 28.79 -10.70 8.45
C ASP A 75 29.14 -11.35 9.79
N ASN A 76 30.25 -10.92 10.39
CA ASN A 76 30.72 -11.46 11.67
C ASN A 76 29.80 -11.10 12.84
N GLU A 77 29.00 -10.03 12.73
CA GLU A 77 28.03 -9.62 13.75
C GLU A 77 26.69 -10.36 13.59
N HIS A 78 26.36 -10.81 12.38
CA HIS A 78 25.12 -11.51 12.01
C HIS A 78 25.41 -12.80 11.25
N ARG A 79 25.84 -13.84 11.97
CA ARG A 79 26.17 -15.17 11.42
C ARG A 79 25.04 -15.86 10.64
N PHE A 80 23.78 -15.47 10.85
CA PHE A 80 22.60 -16.00 10.15
C PHE A 80 22.12 -15.11 8.99
N GLY A 81 22.79 -13.99 8.71
CA GLY A 81 22.40 -13.02 7.69
C GLY A 81 21.33 -12.02 8.16
N HIS A 82 21.02 -11.05 7.30
CA HIS A 82 20.16 -9.92 7.61
C HIS A 82 18.68 -10.12 7.21
N GLY A 83 18.28 -11.34 6.82
CA GLY A 83 16.93 -11.63 6.33
C GLY A 83 15.80 -11.25 7.29
N LYS A 84 16.04 -11.23 8.61
CA LYS A 84 15.06 -10.79 9.61
C LYS A 84 14.64 -9.33 9.46
N ALA A 85 15.48 -8.48 8.85
CA ALA A 85 15.13 -7.09 8.59
C ALA A 85 13.97 -6.95 7.60
N GLU A 86 13.86 -7.88 6.64
CA GLU A 86 12.73 -7.91 5.71
C GLU A 86 11.43 -8.27 6.44
N SER A 87 11.48 -9.28 7.32
CA SER A 87 10.33 -9.67 8.14
C SER A 87 9.90 -8.54 9.08
N LEU A 88 10.86 -7.82 9.68
CA LEU A 88 10.57 -6.68 10.54
C LEU A 88 9.90 -5.53 9.77
N ALA A 89 10.35 -5.24 8.55
CA ALA A 89 9.70 -4.26 7.69
C ALA A 89 8.28 -4.69 7.28
N GLY A 90 8.10 -5.96 6.92
CA GLY A 90 6.78 -6.54 6.64
C GLY A 90 5.84 -6.43 7.83
N LEU A 91 6.33 -6.71 9.05
CA LEU A 91 5.55 -6.57 10.29
C LEU A 91 5.18 -5.11 10.56
N GLY A 92 6.14 -4.18 10.44
CA GLY A 92 5.89 -2.75 10.63
C GLY A 92 4.84 -2.21 9.66
N GLN A 93 4.91 -2.63 8.40
CA GLN A 93 3.93 -2.25 7.38
C GLN A 93 2.56 -2.92 7.62
N ALA A 94 2.52 -4.17 8.05
CA ALA A 94 1.27 -4.84 8.44
C ALA A 94 0.56 -4.12 9.61
N LEU A 95 1.31 -3.63 10.60
CA LEU A 95 0.76 -2.83 11.70
C LEU A 95 0.19 -1.49 11.22
N PHE A 96 0.90 -0.82 10.31
CA PHE A 96 0.44 0.43 9.70
C PHE A 96 -0.86 0.22 8.92
N ILE A 97 -0.90 -0.78 8.04
CA ILE A 97 -2.08 -1.14 7.24
C ILE A 97 -3.26 -1.53 8.14
N SER A 98 -3.02 -2.33 9.19
CA SER A 98 -4.06 -2.75 10.13
C SER A 98 -4.67 -1.55 10.86
N SER A 99 -3.84 -0.58 11.23
CA SER A 99 -4.29 0.67 11.84
C SER A 99 -5.21 1.45 10.90
N SER A 100 -4.78 1.65 9.65
CA SER A 100 -5.59 2.33 8.62
C SER A 100 -6.91 1.61 8.35
N ALA A 101 -6.91 0.28 8.32
CA ALA A 101 -8.10 -0.53 8.13
C ALA A 101 -9.10 -0.40 9.30
N LEU A 102 -8.60 -0.38 10.54
CA LEU A 102 -9.43 -0.13 11.72
C LEU A 102 -10.05 1.26 11.70
N PHE A 103 -9.27 2.29 11.34
CA PHE A 103 -9.80 3.64 11.15
C PHE A 103 -10.90 3.69 10.09
N LEU A 104 -10.70 3.01 8.95
CA LEU A 104 -11.70 2.94 7.89
C LEU A 104 -12.99 2.24 8.36
N ILE A 105 -12.88 1.14 9.11
CA ILE A 105 -14.03 0.42 9.69
C ILE A 105 -14.82 1.32 10.64
N ILE A 106 -14.13 1.98 11.58
CA ILE A 106 -14.75 2.87 12.56
C ILE A 106 -15.47 4.02 11.84
N TYR A 107 -14.79 4.67 10.89
CA TYR A 107 -15.36 5.74 10.07
C TYR A 107 -16.60 5.27 9.31
N SER A 108 -16.56 4.07 8.72
CA SER A 108 -17.67 3.49 7.98
C SER A 108 -18.89 3.28 8.88
N ILE A 109 -18.69 2.72 10.08
CA ILE A 109 -19.77 2.50 11.06
C ILE A 109 -20.37 3.84 11.50
N GLU A 110 -19.54 4.84 11.80
CA GLU A 110 -20.00 6.17 12.18
C GLU A 110 -20.84 6.81 11.07
N ARG A 111 -20.41 6.68 9.81
CA ARG A 111 -21.12 7.20 8.63
C ARG A 111 -22.46 6.50 8.37
N MET A 112 -22.59 5.22 8.75
CA MET A 112 -23.88 4.50 8.71
C MET A 112 -24.88 5.05 9.73
N VAL A 113 -24.40 5.43 10.91
CA VAL A 113 -25.24 5.96 12.00
C VAL A 113 -25.58 7.44 11.76
N ASN A 114 -24.63 8.23 11.26
CA ASN A 114 -24.78 9.65 10.97
C ASN A 114 -24.48 9.92 9.47
N PRO A 115 -25.48 9.75 8.58
CA PRO A 115 -25.32 10.07 7.17
C PRO A 115 -25.00 11.56 7.02
N SER A 116 -23.80 11.87 6.58
CA SER A 116 -23.41 13.22 6.16
C SER A 116 -23.27 13.24 4.65
N GLU A 117 -23.52 14.40 4.04
CA GLU A 117 -23.35 14.57 2.61
C GLU A 117 -21.91 14.24 2.21
N LEU A 118 -21.75 13.49 1.12
CA LEU A 118 -20.45 13.30 0.49
C LEU A 118 -19.98 14.69 0.06
N ARG A 119 -19.02 15.27 0.79
CA ARG A 119 -18.35 16.49 0.35
C ARG A 119 -17.80 16.20 -1.03
N SER A 120 -18.32 16.92 -2.02
CA SER A 120 -17.94 16.82 -3.42
C SER A 120 -16.42 16.76 -3.54
N ILE A 121 -15.90 15.59 -3.93
CA ILE A 121 -14.52 15.40 -4.37
C ILE A 121 -14.43 15.98 -5.80
N GLU A 122 -14.78 17.26 -5.95
CA GLU A 122 -14.83 17.95 -7.24
C GLU A 122 -13.44 18.39 -7.72
N VAL A 123 -12.42 18.16 -6.89
CA VAL A 123 -11.09 18.70 -7.12
C VAL A 123 -10.12 17.58 -7.43
N GLY A 124 -10.18 17.07 -8.66
CA GLY A 124 -9.11 16.25 -9.24
C GLY A 124 -9.49 14.89 -9.85
N SER A 125 -10.64 14.76 -10.52
CA SER A 125 -11.06 13.51 -11.18
C SER A 125 -9.99 12.89 -12.11
N VAL A 126 -9.21 13.72 -12.81
CA VAL A 126 -8.09 13.28 -13.65
C VAL A 126 -6.93 12.76 -12.81
N VAL A 127 -6.56 13.44 -11.73
CA VAL A 127 -5.46 13.05 -10.83
C VAL A 127 -5.78 11.75 -10.12
N VAL A 128 -7.03 11.59 -9.66
CA VAL A 128 -7.51 10.33 -9.05
C VAL A 128 -7.51 9.21 -10.08
N GLY A 129 -8.00 9.44 -11.31
CA GLY A 129 -7.98 8.45 -12.37
C GLY A 129 -6.58 7.97 -12.74
N ILE A 130 -5.62 8.90 -12.91
CA ILE A 130 -4.21 8.57 -13.16
C ILE A 130 -3.61 7.84 -11.96
N SER A 131 -3.94 8.27 -10.73
CA SER A 131 -3.45 7.63 -9.50
C SER A 131 -3.90 6.17 -9.42
N ILE A 132 -5.18 5.90 -9.66
CA ILE A 132 -5.73 4.54 -9.71
C ILE A 132 -5.00 3.69 -10.75
N LEU A 133 -4.76 4.23 -11.96
CA LEU A 133 -4.08 3.49 -13.03
C LEU A 133 -2.63 3.14 -12.62
N LEU A 134 -1.87 4.11 -12.13
CA LEU A 134 -0.48 3.90 -11.70
C LEU A 134 -0.40 2.91 -10.54
N THR A 135 -1.27 3.07 -9.54
CA THR A 135 -1.33 2.17 -8.38
C THR A 135 -1.75 0.76 -8.82
N PHE A 136 -2.70 0.61 -9.74
CA PHE A 136 -3.08 -0.70 -10.28
C PHE A 136 -1.90 -1.40 -10.95
N VAL A 137 -1.16 -0.71 -11.82
CA VAL A 137 0.03 -1.25 -12.50
C VAL A 137 1.10 -1.64 -11.48
N LEU A 138 1.34 -0.79 -10.48
CA LEU A 138 2.30 -1.08 -9.40
C LEU A 138 1.90 -2.32 -8.62
N VAL A 139 0.66 -2.39 -8.13
CA VAL A 139 0.14 -3.53 -7.35
C VAL A 139 0.22 -4.82 -8.15
N ALA A 140 -0.14 -4.79 -9.44
CA ALA A 140 -0.03 -5.96 -10.32
C ALA A 140 1.41 -6.46 -10.43
N PHE A 141 2.37 -5.54 -10.63
CA PHE A 141 3.78 -5.86 -10.69
C PHE A 141 4.32 -6.40 -9.36
N GLN A 142 4.00 -5.76 -8.24
CA GLN A 142 4.43 -6.19 -6.91
C GLN A 142 3.85 -7.55 -6.53
N ARG A 143 2.57 -7.81 -6.82
CA ARG A 143 1.95 -9.14 -6.60
C ARG A 143 2.63 -10.22 -7.43
N PHE A 144 2.99 -9.92 -8.68
CA PHE A 144 3.76 -10.85 -9.51
C PHE A 144 5.12 -11.17 -8.88
N VAL A 145 5.84 -10.14 -8.41
CA VAL A 145 7.15 -10.31 -7.78
C VAL A 145 7.03 -11.07 -6.45
N ALA A 146 6.10 -10.67 -5.57
CA ALA A 146 5.85 -11.34 -4.29
C ALA A 146 5.55 -12.84 -4.46
N LYS A 147 4.71 -13.19 -5.46
CA LYS A 147 4.40 -14.60 -5.75
C LYS A 147 5.62 -15.39 -6.26
N LYS A 148 6.54 -14.74 -6.96
CA LYS A 148 7.74 -15.37 -7.51
C LYS A 148 8.88 -15.50 -6.50
N THR A 149 9.01 -14.54 -5.60
CA THR A 149 10.17 -14.43 -4.69
C THR A 149 9.85 -14.78 -3.24
N GLY A 150 8.58 -14.77 -2.84
CA GLY A 150 8.18 -14.96 -1.44
C GLY A 150 8.55 -13.79 -0.53
N SER A 151 8.89 -12.64 -1.10
CA SER A 151 9.32 -11.46 -0.34
C SER A 151 8.16 -10.88 0.48
N LEU A 152 8.31 -10.91 1.81
CA LEU A 152 7.30 -10.43 2.74
C LEU A 152 7.19 -8.90 2.69
N ALA A 153 8.33 -8.23 2.53
CA ALA A 153 8.39 -6.78 2.35
C ALA A 153 7.62 -6.32 1.10
N ILE A 154 7.79 -6.98 -0.04
CA ILE A 154 7.04 -6.65 -1.27
C ILE A 154 5.56 -7.04 -1.14
N LYS A 155 5.25 -8.13 -0.44
CA LYS A 155 3.86 -8.54 -0.16
C LYS A 155 3.14 -7.47 0.67
N ALA A 156 3.76 -6.99 1.75
CA ALA A 156 3.22 -5.93 2.60
C ALA A 156 3.04 -4.62 1.81
N ASP A 157 4.01 -4.22 1.00
CA ASP A 157 3.92 -3.04 0.14
C ASP A 157 2.77 -3.15 -0.86
N SER A 158 2.63 -4.30 -1.49
CA SER A 158 1.53 -4.55 -2.42
C SER A 158 0.15 -4.49 -1.75
N LEU A 159 0.06 -4.85 -0.47
CA LEU A 159 -1.20 -4.78 0.29
C LEU A 159 -1.53 -3.33 0.66
N HIS A 160 -0.53 -2.52 1.03
CA HIS A 160 -0.70 -1.09 1.27
C HIS A 160 -1.30 -0.40 0.04
N TYR A 161 -0.63 -0.49 -1.11
CA TYR A 161 -1.12 0.12 -2.34
C TYR A 161 -2.43 -0.50 -2.86
N ALA A 162 -2.67 -1.79 -2.59
CA ALA A 162 -3.97 -2.40 -2.90
C ALA A 162 -5.10 -1.83 -2.03
N SER A 163 -4.80 -1.48 -0.77
CA SER A 163 -5.75 -0.84 0.14
C SER A 163 -6.15 0.53 -0.37
N ASP A 164 -5.20 1.32 -0.84
CA ASP A 164 -5.46 2.64 -1.45
C ASP A 164 -6.28 2.50 -2.74
N LEU A 165 -5.92 1.54 -3.58
CA LEU A 165 -6.64 1.27 -4.83
C LEU A 165 -8.09 0.88 -4.57
N LEU A 166 -8.32 -0.04 -3.63
CA LEU A 166 -9.66 -0.50 -3.26
C LEU A 166 -10.46 0.64 -2.65
N SER A 167 -9.87 1.42 -1.74
CA SER A 167 -10.54 2.54 -1.08
C SER A 167 -10.95 3.62 -2.09
N ASN A 168 -10.04 4.02 -2.98
CA ASN A 168 -10.33 5.00 -4.03
C ASN A 168 -11.40 4.50 -5.01
N THR A 169 -11.35 3.22 -5.39
CA THR A 169 -12.37 2.61 -6.25
C THR A 169 -13.72 2.53 -5.54
N GLY A 170 -13.72 2.18 -4.24
CA GLY A 170 -14.91 2.12 -3.40
C GLY A 170 -15.61 3.47 -3.31
N ILE A 171 -14.86 4.56 -3.10
CA ILE A 171 -15.38 5.93 -3.10
C ILE A 171 -16.02 6.30 -4.45
N LEU A 172 -15.38 5.94 -5.58
CA LEU A 172 -15.95 6.21 -6.90
C LEU A 172 -17.27 5.47 -7.13
N ILE A 173 -17.34 4.19 -6.73
CA ILE A 173 -18.56 3.39 -6.80
C ILE A 173 -19.63 3.97 -5.87
N GLY A 174 -19.25 4.33 -4.63
CA GLY A 174 -20.12 4.97 -3.65
C GLY A 174 -20.73 6.28 -4.17
N LEU A 175 -19.93 7.12 -4.85
CA LEU A 175 -20.39 8.36 -5.48
C LEU A 175 -21.42 8.12 -6.59
N VAL A 176 -21.18 7.13 -7.46
CA VAL A 176 -22.13 6.78 -8.53
C VAL A 176 -23.45 6.28 -7.93
N LEU A 177 -23.39 5.46 -6.87
CA LEU A 177 -24.58 4.93 -6.19
C LEU A 177 -25.31 6.02 -5.39
N TYR A 178 -24.58 6.99 -4.83
CA TYR A 178 -25.17 8.16 -4.18
C TYR A 178 -26.00 8.99 -5.15
N GLN A 179 -25.51 9.21 -6.39
CA GLN A 179 -26.28 9.90 -7.43
C GLN A 179 -27.56 9.16 -7.83
N GLN A 180 -27.61 7.85 -7.63
CA GLN A 180 -28.80 7.02 -7.84
C GLN A 180 -29.74 7.00 -6.61
N GLY A 181 -29.41 7.74 -5.54
CA GLY A 181 -30.20 7.83 -4.30
C GLY A 181 -29.82 6.82 -3.23
N ILE A 182 -28.81 5.97 -3.44
CA ILE A 182 -28.38 4.95 -2.48
C ILE A 182 -27.29 5.51 -1.56
N VAL A 183 -27.71 6.33 -0.60
CA VAL A 183 -26.80 7.06 0.32
C VAL A 183 -25.95 6.14 1.20
N GLN A 184 -26.46 4.94 1.53
CA GLN A 184 -25.77 3.99 2.42
C GLN A 184 -24.75 3.09 1.70
N ALA A 185 -24.63 3.16 0.36
CA ALA A 185 -23.73 2.27 -0.38
C ALA A 185 -22.26 2.49 -0.04
N ASP A 186 -21.83 3.76 0.06
CA ASP A 186 -20.45 4.14 0.35
C ASP A 186 -19.91 3.54 1.65
N PRO A 187 -20.57 3.72 2.82
CA PRO A 187 -20.05 3.15 4.07
C PRO A 187 -20.12 1.61 4.13
N ILE A 188 -21.07 0.97 3.44
CA ILE A 188 -21.12 -0.51 3.38
C ILE A 188 -19.91 -1.05 2.58
N ILE A 189 -19.61 -0.41 1.45
CA ILE A 189 -18.46 -0.77 0.60
C ILE A 189 -17.16 -0.54 1.38
N ALA A 190 -17.01 0.62 2.02
CA ALA A 190 -15.85 0.96 2.83
C ALA A 190 -15.64 -0.02 4.00
N LEU A 191 -16.72 -0.43 4.68
CA LEU A 191 -16.67 -1.45 5.74
C LEU A 191 -16.17 -2.80 5.22
N ALA A 192 -16.70 -3.27 4.08
CA ALA A 192 -16.28 -4.53 3.48
C ALA A 192 -14.79 -4.50 3.06
N ILE A 193 -14.34 -3.39 2.48
CA ILE A 193 -12.93 -3.17 2.12
C ILE A 193 -12.05 -3.17 3.37
N GLY A 194 -12.45 -2.45 4.43
CA GLY A 194 -11.71 -2.40 5.69
C GLY A 194 -11.52 -3.78 6.33
N ILE A 195 -12.58 -4.61 6.36
CA ILE A 195 -12.50 -5.99 6.89
C ILE A 195 -11.54 -6.85 6.04
N TYR A 196 -11.61 -6.75 4.72
CA TYR A 196 -10.72 -7.47 3.82
C TYR A 196 -9.26 -7.09 4.00
N ILE A 197 -8.96 -5.79 4.12
CA ILE A 197 -7.61 -5.27 4.33
C ILE A 197 -7.09 -5.75 5.69
N LEU A 198 -7.89 -5.62 6.75
CA LEU A 198 -7.49 -6.01 8.10
C LEU A 198 -7.12 -7.49 8.17
N LYS A 199 -7.92 -8.35 7.53
CA LYS A 199 -7.60 -9.79 7.45
C LYS A 199 -6.30 -10.03 6.68
N SER A 200 -6.12 -9.37 5.54
CA SER A 200 -4.91 -9.53 4.73
C SER A 200 -3.66 -9.04 5.46
N ALA A 201 -3.77 -7.97 6.25
CA ALA A 201 -2.68 -7.43 7.05
C ALA A 201 -2.33 -8.37 8.21
N TRP A 202 -3.34 -8.99 8.84
CA TRP A 202 -3.14 -10.03 9.85
C TRP A 202 -2.35 -11.21 9.29
N ASP A 203 -2.71 -11.71 8.10
CA ASP A 203 -2.02 -12.83 7.46
C ASP A 203 -0.53 -12.52 7.20
N ILE A 204 -0.21 -11.28 6.80
CA ILE A 204 1.18 -10.84 6.61
C ILE A 204 1.91 -10.70 7.94
N GLY A 205 1.25 -10.15 8.96
CA GLY A 205 1.83 -10.00 10.30
C GLY A 205 2.13 -11.34 10.96
N ASP A 206 1.23 -12.32 10.82
CA ASP A 206 1.44 -13.68 11.31
C ASP A 206 2.62 -14.37 10.62
N GLU A 207 2.71 -14.26 9.29
CA GLU A 207 3.85 -14.77 8.51
C GLU A 207 5.17 -14.09 8.92
N ALA A 208 5.14 -12.77 9.18
CA ALA A 208 6.30 -12.03 9.68
C ALA A 208 6.77 -12.53 11.04
N MET A 209 5.84 -12.74 11.97
CA MET A 209 6.13 -13.24 13.31
C MET A 209 6.73 -14.64 13.28
N HIS A 210 6.18 -15.54 12.46
CA HIS A 210 6.73 -16.88 12.26
C HIS A 210 8.14 -16.88 11.68
N HIS A 211 8.50 -15.89 10.86
CA HIS A 211 9.88 -15.74 10.35
C HIS A 211 10.84 -15.13 11.37
N LEU A 212 10.34 -14.44 12.40
CA LEU A 212 11.16 -13.76 13.41
C LEU A 212 11.51 -14.68 14.58
N LEU A 213 10.57 -15.53 15.01
CA LEU A 213 10.71 -16.51 16.09
C LEU A 213 11.49 -17.76 15.64
#